data_AF-A0A924S1F1-F1
#
_entry.id   AF-A0A924S1F1-F1
#
_cell.length_a   1.000
_cell.length_b   1.000
_cell.length_c   1.000
_cell.angle_alpha   90.00
_cell.angle_beta   90.00
_cell.angle_gamma   90.00
#
_symmetry.space_group_name_H-M   'P 1'
#
loop_
_entity.id
_entity.type
_entity.pdbx_description
1 polymer ?
#
loop_
_entity_poly.entity_id
_entity_poly.type
_entity_poly.pdbx_seq_one_letter_code
_entity_poly.pdbx_strand_id
1 'polypeptide(L)'
;MKTLHHYTSEEGHAGIIQSKSLRPSLRANNPKDARFGDGQYSSDILPGTKRPGQLSMLFFGMPFAGRRFTHYVSIDTKGLDVVFGRQSVYVVKNSGPLDISKRLVANGKN
;
A
#
# COMPACT_ATOMS: atom_id res chain seq x y z
N MET A 1 1.97 14.60 11.56
CA MET A 1 1.05 13.61 10.94
C MET A 1 1.91 12.67 10.11
N LYS A 2 1.73 11.34 10.22
CA LYS A 2 2.55 10.37 9.46
C LYS A 2 1.66 9.73 8.40
N THR A 3 1.74 10.24 7.18
CA THR A 3 0.98 9.75 6.04
C THR A 3 1.81 8.71 5.30
N LEU A 4 1.21 7.57 4.98
CA LEU A 4 1.80 6.56 4.09
C LEU A 4 0.86 6.25 2.94
N HIS A 5 1.44 5.72 1.86
CA HIS A 5 0.77 5.53 0.58
C HIS A 5 0.67 4.05 0.24
N HIS A 6 -0.54 3.56 0.00
CA HIS A 6 -0.78 2.26 -0.61
C HIS A 6 -0.94 2.45 -2.12
N TYR A 7 -0.09 1.80 -2.91
CA TYR A 7 -0.19 1.81 -4.37
C TYR A 7 -0.91 0.56 -4.86
N THR A 8 -1.76 0.74 -5.87
CA THR A 8 -2.64 -0.32 -6.38
C THR A 8 -3.01 -0.08 -7.86
N SER A 9 -3.78 -0.99 -8.45
CA SER A 9 -4.39 -0.81 -9.76
C SER A 9 -5.62 0.10 -9.67
N GLU A 10 -6.17 0.50 -10.81
CA GLU A 10 -7.44 1.25 -10.87
C GLU A 10 -8.60 0.49 -10.22
N GLU A 11 -8.75 -0.80 -10.55
CA GLU A 11 -9.75 -1.68 -9.94
C GLU A 11 -9.56 -1.79 -8.42
N GLY A 12 -8.32 -1.99 -7.97
CA GLY A 12 -8.01 -2.07 -6.55
C GLY A 12 -8.32 -0.77 -5.82
N HIS A 13 -8.01 0.38 -6.43
CA HIS A 13 -8.37 1.70 -5.91
C HIS A 13 -9.88 1.86 -5.78
N ALA A 14 -10.65 1.56 -6.83
CA ALA A 14 -12.11 1.65 -6.81
C ALA A 14 -12.71 0.80 -5.67
N GLY A 15 -12.23 -0.45 -5.51
CA GLY A 15 -12.66 -1.33 -4.43
C GLY A 15 -12.33 -0.77 -3.03
N ILE A 16 -11.16 -0.17 -2.84
CA ILE A 16 -10.76 0.47 -1.58
C ILE A 16 -11.63 1.70 -1.29
N ILE A 17 -11.88 2.56 -2.28
CA ILE A 17 -12.69 3.77 -2.10
C ILE A 17 -14.15 3.45 -1.83
N GLN A 18 -14.71 2.40 -2.45
CA GLN A 18 -16.07 1.94 -2.21
C GLN A 18 -16.21 1.29 -0.83
N SER A 19 -15.32 0.36 -0.48
CA SER A 19 -15.39 -0.37 0.80
C SER A 19 -14.87 0.41 2.00
N LYS A 20 -14.15 1.52 1.77
CA LYS A 20 -13.38 2.25 2.77
C LYS A 20 -12.47 1.34 3.59
N SER A 21 -11.91 0.30 2.97
CA SER A 21 -11.06 -0.65 3.66
C SER A 21 -9.84 -1.09 2.84
N LEU A 22 -8.72 -1.30 3.54
CA LEU A 22 -7.51 -1.91 2.99
C LEU A 22 -7.36 -3.35 3.47
N ARG A 23 -7.40 -4.30 2.54
CA ARG A 23 -7.21 -5.72 2.84
C ARG A 23 -5.73 -6.05 3.12
N PRO A 24 -5.44 -6.97 4.04
CA PRO A 24 -4.08 -7.35 4.36
C PRO A 24 -3.51 -8.28 3.27
N SER A 25 -2.19 -8.24 3.11
CA SER A 25 -1.44 -9.36 2.53
C SER A 25 -1.20 -10.38 3.65
N LEU A 26 -1.52 -11.64 3.38
CA LEU A 26 -1.38 -12.74 4.35
C LEU A 26 -0.37 -13.76 3.85
N ARG A 27 0.58 -14.16 4.69
CA ARG A 27 1.57 -15.20 4.39
C ARG A 27 0.91 -16.52 4.02
N ALA A 28 -0.20 -16.86 4.68
CA ALA A 28 -0.98 -18.06 4.39
C ALA A 28 -1.47 -18.10 2.93
N ASN A 29 -1.76 -16.94 2.33
CA ASN A 29 -2.22 -16.84 0.94
C ASN A 29 -1.04 -16.78 -0.03
N ASN A 30 -0.05 -15.94 0.27
CA ASN A 30 1.18 -15.83 -0.52
C ASN A 30 2.32 -15.26 0.32
N PRO A 31 3.30 -16.09 0.75
CA PRO A 31 4.44 -15.63 1.52
C PRO A 31 5.28 -14.56 0.81
N LYS A 32 5.28 -14.54 -0.54
CA LYS A 32 6.04 -13.56 -1.33
C LYS A 32 5.47 -12.15 -1.26
N ASP A 33 4.17 -12.02 -1.00
CA ASP A 33 3.46 -10.74 -0.84
C ASP A 33 3.50 -10.26 0.61
N ALA A 34 3.75 -11.15 1.58
CA ALA A 34 3.80 -10.85 3.01
C ALA A 34 5.20 -11.06 3.64
N ARG A 35 6.25 -10.59 2.95
CA ARG A 35 7.66 -10.81 3.34
C ARG A 35 7.98 -10.32 4.75
N PHE A 36 7.43 -9.17 5.13
CA PHE A 36 7.63 -8.55 6.46
C PHE A 36 6.48 -8.90 7.43
N GLY A 37 5.75 -9.98 7.12
CA GLY A 37 4.61 -10.49 7.88
C GLY A 37 3.28 -9.98 7.35
N ASP A 38 2.22 -10.47 8.01
CA ASP A 38 0.84 -10.15 7.65
C ASP A 38 0.53 -8.68 7.94
N GLY A 39 -0.18 -8.04 7.02
CA GLY A 39 -0.53 -6.63 7.15
C GLY A 39 -0.84 -5.90 5.85
N GLN A 40 -1.22 -4.63 5.98
CA GLN A 40 -1.35 -3.71 4.85
C GLN A 40 0.00 -3.08 4.55
N TYR A 41 0.46 -3.21 3.30
CA TYR A 41 1.74 -2.67 2.86
C TYR A 41 1.57 -1.24 2.35
N SER A 42 2.47 -0.35 2.73
CA SER A 42 2.46 1.06 2.34
C SER A 42 3.88 1.61 2.18
N SER A 43 3.99 2.78 1.59
CA SER A 43 5.25 3.41 1.21
C SER A 43 5.28 4.88 1.62
N ASP A 44 6.49 5.41 1.84
CA ASP A 44 6.75 6.84 2.05
C ASP A 44 7.04 7.59 0.73
N ILE A 45 7.06 6.88 -0.40
CA ILE A 45 7.22 7.50 -1.72
C ILE A 45 5.98 8.32 -2.02
N LEU A 46 6.17 9.62 -2.21
CA LEU A 46 5.08 10.54 -2.54
C LEU A 46 4.46 10.18 -3.91
N PRO A 47 3.11 10.17 -4.02
CA PRO A 47 2.42 9.98 -5.29
C PRO A 47 2.84 10.99 -6.36
N GLY A 48 2.88 10.57 -7.62
CA GLY A 48 3.30 11.37 -8.77
C GLY A 48 4.81 11.57 -8.91
N THR A 49 5.63 11.14 -7.93
CA THR A 49 7.09 11.31 -8.00
C THR A 49 7.84 10.13 -8.64
N LYS A 50 7.13 9.03 -8.91
CA LYS A 50 7.66 7.82 -9.53
C LYS A 50 6.63 7.25 -10.51
N ARG A 51 7.12 6.92 -11.71
CA ARG A 51 6.33 6.19 -12.71
C ARG A 51 5.99 4.79 -12.19
N PRO A 52 4.88 4.16 -12.63
CA PRO A 52 4.51 2.83 -12.16
C PRO A 52 5.59 1.76 -12.33
N GLY A 53 6.36 1.80 -13.43
CA GLY A 53 7.51 0.90 -13.64
C GLY A 53 8.66 1.12 -12.66
N GLN A 54 8.88 2.36 -12.19
CA GLN A 54 9.88 2.66 -11.16
C GLN A 54 9.43 2.15 -9.79
N LEU A 55 8.15 2.32 -9.45
CA LEU A 55 7.58 1.72 -8.24
C LEU A 55 7.71 0.19 -8.26
N SER A 56 7.45 -0.44 -9.42
CA SER A 56 7.68 -1.87 -9.60
C SER A 56 9.12 -2.28 -9.36
N MET A 57 10.08 -1.53 -9.91
CA MET A 57 11.51 -1.80 -9.66
C MET A 57 11.86 -1.68 -8.17
N LEU A 58 11.37 -0.65 -7.49
CA LEU A 58 11.63 -0.42 -6.06
C LEU A 58 11.00 -1.50 -5.16
N PHE A 59 9.76 -1.91 -5.45
CA PHE A 59 9.04 -2.86 -4.62
C PHE A 59 9.38 -4.31 -4.93
N PHE A 60 9.59 -4.66 -6.20
CA PHE A 60 9.75 -6.05 -6.64
C PHE A 60 11.10 -6.36 -7.29
N GLY A 61 11.94 -5.37 -7.57
CA GLY A 61 13.22 -5.58 -8.26
C GLY A 61 13.07 -5.82 -9.77
N MET A 62 11.90 -5.50 -10.34
CA MET A 62 11.63 -5.68 -11.76
C MET A 62 10.67 -4.59 -12.28
N PRO A 63 10.85 -4.06 -13.50
CA PRO A 63 10.06 -2.93 -13.99
C PRO A 63 8.69 -3.31 -14.59
N PHE A 64 8.49 -4.57 -14.98
CA PHE A 64 7.35 -4.98 -15.81
C PHE A 64 6.03 -5.21 -15.06
N ALA A 65 6.01 -5.07 -13.72
CA ALA A 65 4.77 -5.15 -12.94
C ALA A 65 4.14 -3.78 -12.62
N GLY A 66 4.53 -2.73 -13.35
CA GLY A 66 4.05 -1.35 -13.14
C GLY A 66 2.53 -1.19 -13.15
N ARG A 67 1.79 -2.04 -13.87
CA ARG A 67 0.31 -2.03 -13.90
C ARG A 67 -0.35 -2.16 -12.51
N ARG A 68 0.38 -2.65 -11.50
CA ARG A 68 -0.06 -2.77 -10.11
C ARG A 68 0.02 -1.47 -9.31
N PHE A 69 0.56 -0.39 -9.90
CA PHE A 69 0.89 0.85 -9.19
C PHE A 69 0.43 2.10 -9.97
N THR A 70 -0.73 2.01 -10.62
CA THR A 70 -1.30 3.10 -11.41
C THR A 70 -2.10 4.09 -10.57
N HIS A 71 -2.51 3.68 -9.37
CA HIS A 71 -3.30 4.49 -8.44
C HIS A 71 -2.74 4.37 -7.03
N TYR A 72 -3.15 5.29 -6.17
CA TYR A 72 -2.75 5.31 -4.78
C TYR A 72 -3.89 5.70 -3.84
N VAL A 73 -3.73 5.30 -2.58
CA VAL A 73 -4.50 5.77 -1.43
C VAL A 73 -3.52 6.16 -0.33
N SER A 74 -3.63 7.40 0.15
CA SER A 74 -2.84 7.94 1.26
C SER A 74 -3.66 7.89 2.54
N ILE A 75 -3.08 7.32 3.61
CA ILE A 75 -3.74 7.21 4.91
C ILE A 75 -2.93 7.83 6.04
N ASP A 76 -3.62 8.39 7.04
CA ASP A 76 -3.03 8.73 8.32
C ASP A 76 -2.79 7.46 9.15
N THR A 77 -1.51 7.22 9.43
CA THR A 77 -1.05 6.04 10.15
C THR A 77 -0.85 6.27 11.65
N LYS A 78 -1.23 7.44 12.17
CA LYS A 78 -1.18 7.71 13.60
C LYS A 78 -1.96 6.65 14.39
N GLY A 79 -1.29 6.08 15.40
CA GLY A 79 -1.86 5.05 16.28
C GLY A 79 -2.01 3.68 15.63
N LEU A 80 -1.46 3.44 14.44
CA LEU A 80 -1.35 2.11 13.86
C LEU A 80 0.00 1.48 14.22
N ASP A 81 0.03 0.15 14.35
CA ASP A 81 1.27 -0.62 14.51
C ASP A 81 2.00 -0.71 13.15
N VAL A 82 2.80 0.33 12.85
CA VAL A 82 3.56 0.43 11.61
C VAL A 82 4.98 -0.08 11.81
N VAL A 83 5.30 -1.20 11.17
CA VAL A 83 6.64 -1.79 11.17
C VAL A 83 7.39 -1.38 9.91
N PHE A 84 8.65 -1.00 10.08
CA PHE A 84 9.59 -0.79 8.97
C PHE A 84 10.03 -2.16 8.43
N GLY A 85 9.76 -2.44 7.15
CA GLY A 85 10.25 -3.64 6.48
C GLY A 85 11.62 -3.41 5.84
N ARG A 86 11.66 -2.43 4.92
CA ARG A 86 12.90 -1.92 4.29
C ARG A 86 12.64 -0.53 3.73
N GLN A 87 13.65 0.08 3.09
CA GLN A 87 13.50 1.37 2.41
C GLN A 87 12.23 1.39 1.55
N SER A 88 11.38 2.38 1.83
CA SER A 88 10.10 2.62 1.17
C SER A 88 9.04 1.51 1.26
N VAL A 89 9.21 0.54 2.17
CA VAL A 89 8.23 -0.51 2.45
C VAL A 89 7.98 -0.59 3.95
N TYR A 90 6.75 -0.24 4.32
CA TYR A 90 6.21 -0.30 5.68
C TYR A 90 5.02 -1.23 5.71
N VAL A 91 4.76 -1.83 6.87
CA VAL A 91 3.63 -2.73 7.08
C VAL A 91 2.84 -2.28 8.28
N VAL A 92 1.55 -2.01 8.09
CA VAL A 92 0.59 -1.92 9.20
C VAL A 92 0.23 -3.35 9.60
N LYS A 93 0.62 -3.78 10.81
CA LYS A 93 0.39 -5.16 11.27
C LYS A 93 -1.08 -5.37 11.59
N ASN A 94 -1.72 -6.22 10.80
CA ASN A 94 -3.13 -6.60 10.96
C ASN A 94 -3.42 -7.82 10.07
N SER A 95 -4.19 -8.78 10.55
CA SER A 95 -4.65 -9.93 9.75
C SER A 95 -6.06 -9.73 9.16
N GLY A 96 -6.76 -8.67 9.56
CA GLY A 96 -8.07 -8.30 9.03
C GLY A 96 -8.05 -7.05 8.14
N PRO A 97 -9.20 -6.68 7.54
CA PRO A 97 -9.36 -5.42 6.82
C PRO A 97 -9.13 -4.22 7.74
N LEU A 98 -8.38 -3.22 7.27
CA LEU A 98 -8.18 -1.95 7.97
C LEU A 98 -9.22 -0.94 7.50
N ASP A 99 -10.05 -0.42 8.41
CA ASP A 99 -10.96 0.69 8.11
C ASP A 99 -10.16 1.99 7.92
N ILE A 100 -10.37 2.63 6.77
CA ILE A 100 -9.71 3.88 6.39
C ILE A 100 -10.68 5.07 6.32
N SER A 101 -11.95 4.90 6.70
CA SER A 101 -12.99 5.94 6.58
C SER A 101 -12.58 7.27 7.25
N LYS A 102 -11.94 7.19 8.41
CA LYS A 102 -11.43 8.35 9.18
C LYS A 102 -9.93 8.59 8.99
N ARG A 103 -9.27 7.80 8.15
CA ARG A 103 -7.82 7.84 7.92
C ARG A 103 -7.46 8.27 6.50
N LEU A 104 -8.40 8.25 5.57
CA LEU A 104 -8.17 8.64 4.18
C LEU A 104 -7.76 10.12 4.11
N VAL A 105 -6.54 10.36 3.64
CA VAL A 105 -5.98 11.72 3.47
C VAL A 105 -6.09 12.17 2.02
N ALA A 106 -5.75 11.30 1.07
CA ALA A 106 -5.78 11.58 -0.36
C ALA A 106 -5.86 10.28 -1.15
N ASN A 107 -6.26 10.35 -2.41
CA ASN A 107 -6.22 9.21 -3.33
C ASN A 107 -6.28 9.73 -4.77
N GLY A 108 -5.89 8.89 -5.72
CA GLY A 108 -6.01 9.22 -7.14
C GLY A 108 -5.09 8.40 -8.03
N LYS A 109 -4.93 8.86 -9.26
CA LYS A 109 -3.94 8.32 -10.20
C LYS A 109 -2.53 8.68 -9.76
N ASN A 110 -1.58 7.76 -9.98
CA ASN A 110 -0.16 7.95 -9.75
C ASN A 110 0.62 8.18 -11.06
#